data_AF-A0A8T4ZUW9-F1
#
_entry.id   AF-A0A8T4ZUW9-F1
#
_cell.length_a   1.000
_cell.length_b   1.000
_cell.length_c   1.000
_cell.angle_alpha   90.00
_cell.angle_beta   90.00
_cell.angle_gamma   90.00
#
_symmetry.space_group_name_H-M   'P 1'
#
loop_
_entity.id
_entity.type
_entity.pdbx_description
1 polymer ?
#
loop_
_entity_poly.entity_id
_entity_poly.type
_entity_poly.pdbx_seq_one_letter_code
_entity_poly.pdbx_strand_id
1 'polypeptide(L)'
;IVIEVDIAGDVPGIKPSEAPTKMGKGPSLCTYDSSMIPNQPLKEFVIKTAREAGIPLQLSQVARGGTDAGRIHLNRAGCPSVVIGIPTRHIHSHVGMLSLIDVENAVKLMIELVKRLDADNVNSFISI
;
A
#
# COMPACT_ATOMS: atom_id res chain seq x y z
N ILE A 1 3.14 6.21 6.96
CA ILE A 1 2.74 4.96 6.26
C ILE A 1 1.42 4.52 6.85
N VAL A 2 0.41 4.30 6.01
CA VAL A 2 -0.92 3.82 6.41
C VAL A 2 -1.03 2.35 6.03
N ILE A 3 -1.61 1.53 6.91
CA ILE A 3 -1.82 0.10 6.66
C ILE A 3 -3.32 -0.14 6.62
N GLU A 4 -3.81 -0.71 5.52
CA GLU A 4 -5.23 -0.99 5.30
C GLU A 4 -5.43 -2.35 4.62
N VAL A 5 -6.69 -2.72 4.37
CA VAL A 5 -7.02 -3.76 3.41
C VAL A 5 -7.01 -3.19 1.99
N ASP A 6 -6.80 -4.05 1.01
CA ASP A 6 -6.95 -3.71 -0.41
C ASP A 6 -7.93 -4.66 -1.08
N ILE A 7 -8.45 -4.29 -2.25
CA ILE A 7 -9.41 -5.08 -3.00
C ILE A 7 -8.66 -6.16 -3.79
N ALA A 8 -8.84 -7.42 -3.38
CA ALA A 8 -8.40 -8.57 -4.17
C ALA A 8 -9.36 -8.82 -5.34
N GLY A 9 -8.90 -8.61 -6.58
CA GLY A 9 -9.66 -8.77 -7.82
C GLY A 9 -9.65 -10.19 -8.41
N ASP A 10 -9.07 -11.16 -7.71
CA ASP A 10 -9.02 -12.57 -8.10
C ASP A 10 -10.32 -13.33 -7.77
N VAL A 11 -11.45 -12.71 -8.09
CA VAL A 11 -12.81 -13.23 -7.95
C VAL A 11 -13.56 -13.16 -9.29
N PRO A 12 -14.54 -14.03 -9.57
CA PRO A 12 -15.26 -14.03 -10.84
C PRO A 12 -15.90 -12.68 -11.16
N GLY A 13 -15.74 -12.22 -12.40
CA GLY A 13 -16.40 -11.01 -12.91
C GLY A 13 -15.64 -9.70 -12.73
N ILE A 14 -14.49 -9.70 -12.03
CA ILE A 14 -13.67 -8.50 -11.83
C ILE A 14 -12.52 -8.46 -12.84
N LYS A 15 -12.35 -7.32 -13.51
CA LYS A 15 -11.24 -7.10 -14.44
C LYS A 15 -9.99 -6.64 -13.68
N PRO A 16 -8.78 -6.98 -14.17
CA PRO A 16 -7.53 -6.49 -13.58
C PRO A 16 -7.44 -4.96 -13.51
N SER A 17 -8.10 -4.24 -14.42
CA SER A 17 -8.17 -2.78 -14.41
C SER A 17 -9.06 -2.20 -13.29
N GLU A 18 -9.94 -3.03 -12.70
CA GLU A 18 -10.84 -2.62 -11.63
C GLU A 18 -10.23 -2.91 -10.26
N ALA A 19 -9.58 -4.07 -10.12
CA ALA A 19 -8.82 -4.46 -8.93
C ALA A 19 -7.63 -5.33 -9.36
N PRO A 20 -6.41 -4.77 -9.44
CA PRO A 20 -5.26 -5.49 -9.98
C PRO A 20 -4.65 -6.50 -9.01
N THR A 21 -4.84 -6.31 -7.71
CA THR A 21 -4.19 -7.13 -6.68
C THR A 21 -4.88 -8.48 -6.51
N LYS A 22 -4.09 -9.48 -6.10
CA LYS A 22 -4.57 -10.85 -5.89
C LYS A 22 -4.10 -11.36 -4.53
N MET A 23 -4.90 -12.21 -3.92
CA MET A 23 -4.55 -12.84 -2.66
C MET A 23 -3.42 -13.87 -2.87
N GLY A 24 -2.51 -13.97 -1.91
CA GLY A 24 -1.33 -14.84 -1.95
C GLY A 24 -0.19 -14.35 -2.85
N LYS A 25 -0.22 -13.09 -3.27
CA LYS A 25 0.79 -12.47 -4.15
C LYS A 25 1.58 -11.35 -3.49
N GLY A 26 1.50 -11.24 -2.15
CA GLY A 26 2.19 -10.24 -1.35
C GLY A 26 1.32 -9.02 -1.03
N PRO A 27 1.78 -8.15 -0.11
CA PRO A 27 1.13 -6.87 0.16
C PRO A 27 1.01 -6.01 -1.10
N SER A 28 0.14 -5.04 -1.05
CA SER A 28 -0.02 -4.05 -2.11
C SER A 28 0.51 -2.68 -1.70
N LEU A 29 0.88 -1.86 -2.69
CA LEU A 29 1.21 -0.45 -2.55
C LEU A 29 0.24 0.34 -3.40
N CYS A 30 -0.62 1.15 -2.78
CA CYS A 30 -1.54 2.03 -3.51
C CYS A 30 -0.73 3.07 -4.28
N THR A 31 -0.94 3.14 -5.60
CA THR A 31 -0.30 4.11 -6.50
C THR A 31 -1.22 5.28 -6.83
N TYR A 32 -2.53 5.09 -6.65
CA TYR A 32 -3.57 6.09 -6.83
C TYR A 32 -4.88 5.61 -6.20
N ASP A 33 -5.53 6.49 -5.46
CA ASP A 33 -6.96 6.42 -5.17
C ASP A 33 -7.62 7.79 -5.43
N SER A 34 -8.96 7.89 -5.34
CA SER A 34 -9.66 9.14 -5.65
C SER A 34 -9.38 10.29 -4.65
N SER A 35 -8.75 9.97 -3.52
CA SER A 35 -8.42 10.90 -2.44
C SER A 35 -6.95 11.30 -2.41
N MET A 36 -6.02 10.52 -2.99
CA MET A 36 -4.58 10.75 -2.87
C MET A 36 -3.78 10.15 -4.03
N ILE A 37 -2.80 10.94 -4.51
CA ILE A 37 -1.60 10.41 -5.17
C ILE A 37 -0.50 10.33 -4.10
N PRO A 38 0.11 9.17 -3.84
CA PRO A 38 1.13 9.03 -2.80
C PRO A 38 2.36 9.91 -3.07
N ASN A 39 3.08 10.25 -1.99
CA ASN A 39 4.38 10.93 -2.11
C ASN A 39 5.33 10.06 -2.94
N GLN A 40 5.80 10.58 -4.09
CA GLN A 40 6.54 9.78 -5.07
C GLN A 40 7.89 9.27 -4.55
N PRO A 41 8.74 10.09 -3.88
CA PRO A 41 9.97 9.59 -3.28
C PRO A 41 9.75 8.47 -2.27
N LEU A 42 8.75 8.61 -1.37
CA LEU A 42 8.42 7.60 -0.37
C LEU A 42 7.88 6.32 -1.02
N LYS A 43 7.07 6.43 -2.08
CA LYS A 43 6.58 5.29 -2.86
C LYS A 43 7.75 4.50 -3.48
N GLU A 44 8.70 5.18 -4.11
CA GLU A 44 9.90 4.53 -4.69
C GLU A 44 10.79 3.91 -3.60
N PHE A 45 10.90 4.56 -2.43
CA PHE A 45 11.59 3.99 -1.27
C PHE A 45 10.95 2.67 -0.82
N VAL A 46 9.63 2.57 -0.81
CA VAL A 46 8.93 1.32 -0.48
C VAL A 46 9.22 0.23 -1.51
N ILE A 47 9.10 0.55 -2.80
CA ILE A 47 9.38 -0.40 -3.90
C ILE A 47 10.82 -0.90 -3.82
N LYS A 48 11.79 0.00 -3.62
CA LYS A 48 13.21 -0.34 -3.48
C LYS A 48 13.44 -1.24 -2.27
N THR A 49 12.86 -0.90 -1.12
CA THR A 49 12.99 -1.69 0.12
C THR A 49 12.44 -3.09 -0.05
N ALA A 50 11.25 -3.23 -0.63
CA ALA A 50 10.65 -4.55 -0.91
C ALA A 50 11.54 -5.39 -1.82
N ARG A 51 12.04 -4.79 -2.91
CA ARG A 51 12.94 -5.45 -3.87
C ARG A 51 14.24 -5.92 -3.21
N GLU A 52 14.89 -5.07 -2.43
CA GLU A 52 16.16 -5.39 -1.74
C GLU A 52 15.99 -6.48 -0.68
N ALA A 53 14.84 -6.49 0.01
CA ALA A 53 14.51 -7.50 1.00
C ALA A 53 13.93 -8.80 0.39
N GLY A 54 13.75 -8.87 -0.94
CA GLY A 54 13.15 -10.03 -1.61
C GLY A 54 11.68 -10.27 -1.26
N ILE A 55 10.94 -9.22 -0.88
CA ILE A 55 9.55 -9.29 -0.46
C ILE A 55 8.64 -9.01 -1.67
N PRO A 56 7.65 -9.88 -1.97
CA PRO A 56 6.71 -9.62 -3.06
C PRO A 56 5.87 -8.39 -2.75
N LEU A 57 5.67 -7.53 -3.75
CA LEU A 57 4.87 -6.32 -3.64
C LEU A 57 4.05 -6.14 -4.91
N GLN A 58 2.75 -5.90 -4.76
CA GLN A 58 1.83 -5.63 -5.86
C GLN A 58 1.57 -4.12 -5.95
N LEU A 59 1.47 -3.57 -7.15
CA LEU A 59 0.99 -2.21 -7.32
C LEU A 59 -0.54 -2.23 -7.38
N SER A 60 -1.14 -1.35 -6.58
CA SER A 60 -2.59 -1.21 -6.50
C SER A 60 -3.05 0.13 -7.02
N GLN A 61 -4.27 0.13 -7.55
CA GLN A 61 -4.99 1.33 -7.93
C GLN A 61 -6.45 1.13 -7.60
N VAL A 62 -7.06 2.09 -6.91
CA VAL A 62 -8.47 2.06 -6.52
C VAL A 62 -9.15 3.29 -7.11
N ALA A 63 -9.69 3.15 -8.32
CA ALA A 63 -10.27 4.28 -9.07
C ALA A 63 -11.46 4.94 -8.36
N ARG A 64 -12.16 4.23 -7.47
CA ARG A 64 -13.29 4.74 -6.71
C ARG A 64 -13.12 4.37 -5.24
N GLY A 65 -13.22 5.36 -4.36
CA GLY A 65 -12.99 5.20 -2.92
C GLY A 65 -11.75 5.96 -2.46
N GLY A 66 -11.42 5.85 -1.19
CA GLY A 66 -10.26 6.49 -0.60
C GLY A 66 -9.83 5.74 0.64
N THR A 67 -8.68 6.15 1.15
CA THR A 67 -8.00 5.56 2.30
C THR A 67 -7.85 6.61 3.40
N ASP A 68 -7.45 6.22 4.61
CA ASP A 68 -7.13 7.13 5.69
C ASP A 68 -6.00 8.10 5.29
N ALA A 69 -5.11 7.65 4.40
CA ALA A 69 -4.07 8.49 3.82
C ALA A 69 -4.63 9.71 3.08
N GLY A 70 -5.83 9.63 2.51
CA GLY A 70 -6.54 10.74 1.88
C GLY A 70 -6.76 11.95 2.80
N ARG A 71 -6.88 11.74 4.12
CA ARG A 71 -6.94 12.83 5.10
C ARG A 71 -5.59 13.12 5.74
N ILE A 72 -4.79 12.08 6.00
CA ILE A 72 -3.49 12.22 6.66
C ILE A 72 -2.53 13.05 5.80
N HIS A 73 -2.49 12.84 4.48
CA HIS A 73 -1.51 13.53 3.63
C HIS A 73 -1.73 15.03 3.53
N LEU A 74 -2.96 15.51 3.76
CA LEU A 74 -3.34 16.93 3.78
C LEU A 74 -3.20 17.56 5.18
N ASN A 75 -2.80 16.80 6.20
CA ASN A 75 -2.76 17.32 7.55
C ASN A 75 -1.63 18.36 7.72
N ARG A 76 -1.95 19.50 8.35
CA ARG A 76 -1.02 20.62 8.61
C ARG A 76 -0.35 21.12 7.32
N ALA A 77 0.98 21.04 7.24
CA ALA A 77 1.76 21.47 6.08
C ALA A 77 1.88 20.37 5.00
N GLY A 78 1.16 19.25 5.17
CA GLY A 78 1.28 18.06 4.37
C GLY A 78 2.11 16.99 5.08
N CYS A 79 1.70 15.73 4.91
CA CYS A 79 2.40 14.57 5.47
C CYS A 79 2.72 13.57 4.34
N PRO A 80 4.00 13.32 4.02
CA PRO A 80 4.39 12.28 3.08
C PRO A 80 3.73 10.95 3.45
N SER A 81 2.87 10.46 2.57
CA SER A 81 2.00 9.33 2.85
C SER A 81 2.01 8.33 1.70
N VAL A 82 1.90 7.06 2.08
CA VAL A 82 1.72 5.89 1.23
C VAL A 82 0.80 4.92 1.96
N VAL A 83 0.08 4.10 1.20
CA VAL A 83 -0.80 3.06 1.73
C VAL A 83 -0.25 1.70 1.34
N ILE A 84 0.01 0.87 2.34
CA ILE A 84 0.33 -0.54 2.15
C ILE A 84 -0.91 -1.35 2.50
N GLY A 85 -1.39 -2.13 1.54
CA GLY A 85 -2.62 -2.90 1.65
C GLY A 85 -2.38 -4.40 1.82
N ILE A 86 -3.31 -5.09 2.47
CA ILE A 86 -3.42 -6.55 2.39
C ILE A 86 -4.56 -6.90 1.45
N PRO A 87 -4.30 -7.53 0.27
CA PRO A 87 -5.34 -7.97 -0.64
C PRO A 87 -6.37 -8.86 0.07
N THR A 88 -7.59 -8.38 0.13
CA THR A 88 -8.69 -8.97 0.88
C THR A 88 -9.92 -9.06 -0.01
N ARG A 89 -10.58 -10.22 -0.01
CA ARG A 89 -11.84 -10.45 -0.72
C ARG A 89 -13.01 -10.07 0.17
N HIS A 90 -14.06 -9.54 -0.45
CA HIS A 90 -15.31 -9.15 0.22
C HIS A 90 -15.12 -8.12 1.34
N ILE A 91 -14.25 -7.12 1.12
CA ILE A 91 -14.18 -5.97 2.02
C ILE A 91 -15.56 -5.30 2.11
N HIS A 92 -15.91 -4.80 3.29
CA HIS A 92 -17.25 -4.28 3.64
C HIS A 92 -18.40 -5.31 3.64
N SER A 93 -18.10 -6.61 3.54
CA SER A 93 -19.06 -7.69 3.84
C SER A 93 -19.00 -8.09 5.32
N HIS A 94 -19.98 -8.90 5.75
CA HIS A 94 -19.98 -9.59 7.05
C HIS A 94 -18.76 -10.51 7.27
N VAL A 95 -18.17 -11.04 6.19
CA VAL A 95 -16.97 -11.89 6.23
C VAL A 95 -16.01 -11.42 5.15
N GLY A 96 -14.78 -11.08 5.55
CA GLY A 96 -13.65 -10.85 4.66
C GLY A 96 -12.69 -12.04 4.65
N MET A 97 -11.99 -12.25 3.55
CA MET A 97 -10.99 -13.33 3.41
C MET A 97 -9.66 -12.76 2.93
N LEU A 98 -8.57 -13.15 3.59
CA LEU A 98 -7.20 -12.75 3.25
C LEU A 98 -6.25 -13.95 3.36
N SER A 99 -5.04 -13.79 2.81
CA SER A 99 -3.96 -14.77 2.96
C SER A 99 -3.06 -14.39 4.13
N LEU A 100 -2.79 -15.32 5.04
CA LEU A 100 -1.81 -15.12 6.11
C LEU A 100 -0.40 -14.87 5.59
N ILE A 101 -0.03 -15.45 4.43
CA ILE A 101 1.26 -15.22 3.79
C ILE A 101 1.41 -13.75 3.37
N ASP A 102 0.32 -13.11 2.92
CA ASP A 102 0.37 -11.68 2.56
C ASP A 102 0.53 -10.80 3.80
N VAL A 103 -0.13 -11.16 4.91
CA VAL A 103 0.02 -10.48 6.20
C VAL A 103 1.46 -10.60 6.70
N GLU A 104 2.05 -11.79 6.67
CA GLU A 104 3.45 -11.99 7.07
C GLU A 104 4.42 -11.19 6.20
N ASN A 105 4.20 -11.14 4.89
CA ASN A 105 5.01 -10.32 3.99
C ASN A 105 4.82 -8.82 4.23
N ALA A 106 3.61 -8.37 4.55
CA ALA A 106 3.35 -6.99 4.95
C ALA A 106 4.10 -6.61 6.24
N VAL A 107 4.07 -7.49 7.24
CA VAL A 107 4.82 -7.30 8.50
C VAL A 107 6.32 -7.23 8.23
N LYS A 108 6.87 -8.16 7.43
CA LYS A 108 8.29 -8.14 7.03
C LYS A 108 8.65 -6.82 6.32
N LEU A 109 7.81 -6.37 5.39
CA LEU A 109 8.03 -5.11 4.68
C LEU A 109 8.02 -3.93 5.65
N MET A 110 7.05 -3.86 6.56
CA MET A 110 6.98 -2.79 7.55
C MET A 110 8.21 -2.74 8.46
N ILE A 111 8.71 -3.90 8.91
CA ILE A 111 9.94 -3.99 9.70
C ILE A 111 11.12 -3.43 8.90
N GLU A 112 11.25 -3.84 7.64
CA GLU A 112 12.34 -3.41 6.76
C GLU A 112 12.26 -1.91 6.43
N LEU A 113 11.06 -1.34 6.33
CA LEU A 113 10.85 0.10 6.17
C LEU A 113 11.25 0.86 7.44
N VAL A 114 10.78 0.41 8.62
CA VAL A 114 11.10 1.06 9.90
C VAL A 114 12.61 1.10 10.15
N LYS A 115 13.34 0.02 9.84
CA LYS A 115 14.81 -0.03 9.97
C LYS A 115 15.53 0.98 9.09
N ARG A 116 14.95 1.34 7.93
CA ARG A 116 15.54 2.26 6.94
C ARG A 116 14.96 3.69 7.04
N LEU A 117 13.96 3.93 7.88
CA LEU A 117 13.35 5.24 8.08
C LEU A 117 14.16 6.06 9.09
N ASP A 118 15.31 6.55 8.63
CA ASP A 118 16.15 7.50 9.35
C ASP A 118 15.90 8.96 8.90
N ALA A 119 16.58 9.91 9.56
CA ALA A 119 16.41 11.33 9.29
C ALA A 119 16.78 11.71 7.85
N ASP A 120 17.82 11.11 7.29
CA ASP A 120 18.29 11.42 5.94
C ASP A 120 17.27 10.97 4.89
N ASN A 121 16.75 9.75 5.02
CA ASN A 121 15.70 9.24 4.16
C ASN A 121 14.42 10.08 4.29
N VAL A 122 14.00 10.42 5.52
CA VAL A 122 12.81 11.27 5.73
C VAL A 122 12.98 12.65 5.08
N ASN A 123 14.14 13.28 5.21
CA ASN A 123 14.44 14.56 4.57
C ASN A 123 14.41 14.48 3.04
N SER A 124 14.82 13.34 2.47
CA SER A 124 14.76 13.12 1.02
C SER A 124 13.34 13.05 0.47
N PHE A 125 12.33 12.74 1.29
CA PHE A 125 10.94 12.64 0.84
C PHE A 125 10.21 13.99 0.74
N ILE A 126 10.76 15.01 1.40
CA ILE A 126 10.17 16.35 1.52
C ILE A 126 11.00 17.43 0.81
N SER A 127 12.23 17.12 0.42
CA SER A 127 13.07 18.02 -0.36
C SER A 127 12.54 18.11 -1.80
N ILE A 128 12.27 19.35 -2.25
CA ILE A 128 11.87 19.69 -3.63
C ILE A 128 13.11 20.01 -4.44
#